data_AF-A0A658K9I5-F1
#
_entry.id   AF-A0A658K9I5-F1
#
_cell.length_a   1.000
_cell.length_b   1.000
_cell.length_c   1.000
_cell.angle_alpha   90.00
_cell.angle_beta   90.00
_cell.angle_gamma   90.00
#
_symmetry.space_group_name_H-M   'P 1'
#
loop_
_entity.id
_entity.type
_entity.pdbx_description
1 polymer ?
#
loop_
_entity_poly.entity_id
_entity_poly.type
_entity_poly.pdbx_seq_one_letter_code
_entity_poly.pdbx_strand_id
1 'polypeptide(L)'
;ENYPVSEALQQSAPQGLVFGGLHTQEQTHYPLTLVVNLGETLSMRFSYARQHFSEQHMAQLSAHLSQVLQALVCDPQAAIGELALLDDHEQQIVR
;
A
#
# COMPACT_ATOMS: atom_id res chain seq x y z
N GLU A 1 11.84 11.76 8.57
CA GLU A 1 12.44 12.56 9.64
C GLU A 1 11.81 12.18 10.98
N ASN A 2 12.62 11.90 12.00
CA ASN A 2 12.15 11.46 13.32
C ASN A 2 11.65 12.66 14.12
N TYR A 3 10.34 12.83 14.25
CA TYR A 3 9.77 13.76 15.23
C TYR A 3 9.59 13.03 16.57
N PRO A 4 10.14 13.53 17.69
CA PRO A 4 10.08 12.90 19.01
C PRO A 4 8.71 13.06 19.69
N VAL A 5 7.62 13.01 18.90
CA VAL A 5 6.26 13.24 19.40
C VAL A 5 5.80 12.07 20.25
N SER A 6 6.24 10.84 19.92
CA SER A 6 5.90 9.63 20.67
C SER A 6 6.37 9.69 22.13
N GLU A 7 7.62 10.08 22.35
CA GLU A 7 8.22 10.12 23.69
C GLU A 7 7.63 11.25 24.54
N ALA A 8 7.40 12.43 23.94
CA ALA A 8 6.78 13.56 24.62
C ALA A 8 5.33 13.29 25.05
N LEU A 9 4.56 12.56 24.23
CA LEU A 9 3.18 12.19 24.54
C LEU A 9 3.10 11.12 25.64
N GLN A 10 4.00 10.13 25.64
CA GLN A 10 4.04 9.10 26.69
C GLN A 10 4.36 9.68 28.08
N GLN A 11 5.29 10.64 28.16
CA GLN A 11 5.67 11.27 29.42
C GLN A 11 4.56 12.15 30.03
N SER A 12 3.62 12.61 29.19
CA SER A 12 2.53 13.51 29.58
C SER A 12 1.19 12.79 29.80
N ALA A 13 1.14 11.46 29.62
CA ALA A 13 -0.08 10.68 29.76
C ALA A 13 -0.46 10.51 31.25
N PRO A 14 -1.73 10.74 31.64
CA PRO A 14 -2.20 10.36 32.97
C PRO A 14 -2.09 8.83 33.16
N GLN A 15 -1.87 8.39 34.41
CA GLN A 15 -1.71 6.97 34.72
C GLN A 15 -2.91 6.16 34.19
N GLY A 16 -2.65 5.26 33.24
CA GLY A 16 -3.65 4.40 32.60
C GLY A 16 -3.96 4.71 31.14
N LEU A 17 -3.46 5.82 30.59
CA LEU A 17 -3.58 6.14 29.16
C LEU A 17 -2.33 5.65 28.39
N VAL A 18 -2.53 4.73 27.45
CA VAL A 18 -1.50 4.28 26.51
C VAL A 18 -1.83 4.87 25.14
N PHE A 19 -0.94 5.70 24.61
CA PHE A 19 -1.03 6.15 23.23
C PHE A 19 -0.67 5.00 22.29
N GLY A 20 -1.60 4.59 21.43
CA GLY A 20 -1.34 3.64 20.34
C GLY A 20 -0.35 4.22 19.33
N GLY A 21 0.28 3.36 18.52
CA GLY A 21 1.31 3.78 17.55
C GLY A 21 0.86 4.99 16.71
N LEU A 22 1.72 6.00 16.61
CA LEU A 22 1.44 7.20 15.81
C LEU A 22 1.22 6.82 14.34
N HIS A 23 0.05 7.17 13.81
CA HIS A 23 -0.23 7.08 12.39
C HIS A 23 -0.06 8.46 11.79
N THR A 24 1.09 8.71 11.17
CA THR A 24 1.28 9.93 10.37
C THR A 24 0.46 9.77 9.08
N GLN A 25 -0.64 10.52 8.96
CA GLN A 25 -1.39 10.61 7.72
C GLN A 25 -0.77 11.73 6.87
N GLU A 26 0.17 11.38 6.00
CA GLU A 26 0.67 12.31 4.99
C GLU A 26 -0.45 12.55 3.96
N GLN A 27 -1.07 13.72 4.01
CA GLN A 27 -2.00 14.17 2.98
C GLN A 27 -1.19 14.77 1.82
N THR A 28 -0.98 13.96 0.79
CA THR A 28 -0.45 14.46 -0.48
C THR A 28 -1.61 15.01 -1.30
N HIS A 29 -1.37 16.02 -2.15
CA HIS A 29 -2.39 16.55 -3.06
C HIS A 29 -2.70 15.60 -4.25
N TYR A 30 -2.29 14.33 -4.18
CA TYR A 30 -2.50 13.34 -5.24
C TYR A 30 -3.68 12.43 -4.88
N PRO A 31 -4.60 12.18 -5.84
CA PRO A 31 -5.79 11.38 -5.58
C PRO A 31 -5.50 9.89 -5.35
N LEU A 32 -4.28 9.45 -5.66
CA LEU A 32 -3.75 8.11 -5.37
C LEU A 32 -2.26 8.24 -5.01
N THR A 33 -1.86 7.61 -3.92
CA THR A 33 -0.46 7.48 -3.49
C THR A 33 -0.19 6.05 -3.07
N LEU A 34 0.92 5.48 -3.53
CA LEU A 34 1.45 4.19 -3.07
C LEU A 34 2.67 4.44 -2.19
N VAL A 35 2.59 4.03 -0.93
CA VAL A 35 3.71 4.06 0.00
C VAL A 35 4.30 2.66 0.09
N VAL A 36 5.61 2.55 -0.12
CA VAL A 36 6.35 1.29 -0.03
C VAL A 36 7.38 1.40 1.08
N ASN A 37 7.35 0.50 2.05
CA ASN A 37 8.35 0.42 3.10
C ASN A 37 8.93 -0.98 3.17
N LEU A 38 10.25 -1.07 3.27
CA LEU A 38 10.97 -2.32 3.48
C LEU A 38 11.36 -2.45 4.96
N GLY A 39 10.77 -3.43 5.65
CA GLY A 39 11.19 -3.89 6.97
C GLY A 39 11.72 -5.32 6.87
N GLU A 40 11.27 -6.21 7.78
CA GLU A 40 11.48 -7.66 7.62
C GLU A 40 10.79 -8.21 6.37
N THR A 41 9.69 -7.56 5.95
CA THR A 41 8.96 -7.83 4.72
C THR A 41 8.71 -6.52 3.96
N LEU A 42 8.44 -6.63 2.66
CA LEU A 42 8.00 -5.51 1.85
C LEU A 42 6.53 -5.20 2.17
N SER A 43 6.26 -3.99 2.63
CA SER A 43 4.90 -3.50 2.89
C SER A 43 4.52 -2.42 1.90
N MET A 44 3.29 -2.50 1.40
CA MET A 44 2.74 -1.57 0.41
C MET A 44 1.37 -1.09 0.88
N ARG A 45 1.15 0.23 0.82
CA ARG A 45 -0.12 0.85 1.21
C ARG A 45 -0.58 1.84 0.14
N PHE A 46 -1.79 1.61 -0.37
CA PHE A 46 -2.48 2.58 -1.19
C PHE A 46 -3.30 3.55 -0.32
N SER A 47 -3.08 4.84 -0.52
CA SER A 47 -3.95 5.91 -0.02
C SER A 47 -4.64 6.55 -1.22
N TYR A 48 -5.96 6.65 -1.20
CA TYR A 48 -6.73 7.12 -2.35
C TYR A 48 -7.95 7.93 -1.96
N ALA A 49 -8.30 8.88 -2.81
CA ALA A 49 -9.50 9.68 -2.69
C ALA A 49 -10.71 8.89 -3.21
N ARG A 50 -11.65 8.57 -2.33
CA ARG A 50 -12.88 7.79 -2.65
C ARG A 50 -13.77 8.44 -3.72
N GLN A 51 -13.61 9.75 -3.97
CA GLN A 51 -14.31 10.44 -5.05
C GLN A 51 -13.79 10.04 -6.46
N HIS A 52 -12.57 9.49 -6.55
CA HIS A 52 -11.95 9.09 -7.81
C HIS A 52 -11.81 7.57 -7.95
N PHE A 53 -11.70 6.84 -6.82
CA PHE A 53 -11.47 5.40 -6.82
C PHE A 53 -12.47 4.67 -5.92
N SER A 54 -13.09 3.63 -6.46
CA SER A 54 -13.90 2.69 -5.69
C SER A 54 -13.00 1.68 -4.97
N GLU A 55 -13.52 1.11 -3.87
CA GLU A 55 -12.77 0.06 -3.14
C GLU A 55 -12.49 -1.15 -4.03
N GLN A 56 -13.45 -1.52 -4.89
CA GLN A 56 -13.29 -2.61 -5.85
C GLN A 56 -12.15 -2.35 -6.83
N HIS A 57 -12.09 -1.16 -7.44
CA HIS A 57 -11.00 -0.82 -8.36
C HIS A 57 -9.64 -0.82 -7.66
N MET A 58 -9.59 -0.35 -6.41
CA MET A 58 -8.34 -0.36 -5.65
C MET A 58 -7.90 -1.77 -5.25
N ALA A 59 -8.85 -2.67 -4.96
CA ALA A 59 -8.55 -4.08 -4.73
C ALA A 59 -7.96 -4.74 -5.99
N GLN A 60 -8.57 -4.52 -7.16
CA GLN A 60 -8.05 -5.01 -8.44
C GLN A 60 -6.65 -4.46 -8.73
N LEU A 61 -6.46 -3.14 -8.61
CA LEU A 61 -5.16 -2.51 -8.83
C LEU A 61 -4.08 -3.06 -7.89
N SER A 62 -4.43 -3.34 -6.63
CA SER A 62 -3.49 -3.94 -5.68
C SER A 62 -3.11 -5.37 -6.07
N ALA A 63 -4.07 -6.18 -6.53
CA ALA A 63 -3.83 -7.54 -6.99
C ALA A 63 -2.96 -7.57 -8.24
N HIS A 64 -3.25 -6.69 -9.22
CA HIS A 64 -2.45 -6.53 -10.43
C HIS A 64 -0.99 -6.16 -10.12
N LEU A 65 -0.79 -5.19 -9.22
CA LEU A 65 0.57 -4.81 -8.83
C LEU A 65 1.31 -5.98 -8.17
N SER A 66 0.65 -6.73 -7.29
CA SER A 66 1.23 -7.93 -6.68
C SER A 66 1.59 -8.99 -7.72
N GLN A 67 0.74 -9.21 -8.72
CA GLN A 67 1.00 -10.16 -9.80
C GLN A 67 2.22 -9.76 -10.63
N VAL A 68 2.33 -8.49 -11.01
CA VAL A 68 3.48 -7.97 -11.76
C VAL A 68 4.77 -8.11 -10.95
N LEU A 69 4.75 -7.75 -9.66
CA LEU A 69 5.92 -7.90 -8.78
C LEU A 69 6.34 -9.36 -8.65
N GLN A 70 5.38 -10.28 -8.52
CA GLN A 70 5.66 -11.71 -8.44
C GLN A 70 6.26 -12.24 -9.75
N ALA A 71 5.73 -11.82 -10.89
CA ALA A 71 6.22 -12.23 -12.19
C ALA A 71 7.64 -11.69 -12.47
N LEU A 72 7.93 -10.45 -12.08
CA LEU A 72 9.28 -9.86 -12.17
C LEU A 72 10.32 -10.61 -11.31
N VAL A 73 9.90 -11.14 -10.15
CA VAL A 73 10.78 -11.97 -9.32
C VAL A 73 11.03 -13.34 -9.96
N CYS A 74 10.02 -13.92 -10.63
CA CYS A 74 10.13 -15.21 -11.30
C CYS A 74 10.97 -15.15 -12.59
N ASP A 75 10.76 -14.14 -13.43
CA ASP A 75 11.54 -13.90 -14.64
C ASP A 75 11.87 -12.40 -14.78
N PRO A 76 13.04 -11.96 -14.27
CA PRO A 76 13.43 -10.56 -14.32
C PRO A 76 13.84 -10.07 -15.72
N GLN A 77 13.94 -10.97 -16.71
CA GLN A 77 14.26 -10.61 -18.10
C GLN A 77 13.02 -10.54 -18.99
N ALA A 78 11.85 -10.97 -18.49
CA ALA A 78 10.61 -10.87 -19.21
C ALA A 78 10.29 -9.41 -19.56
N ALA A 79 9.82 -9.18 -20.80
CA ALA A 79 9.36 -7.85 -21.17
C ALA A 79 8.12 -7.49 -20.35
N ILE A 80 8.03 -6.25 -19.85
CA ILE A 80 6.88 -5.83 -19.02
C ILE A 80 5.54 -6.04 -19.74
N GLY A 81 5.50 -5.88 -21.08
CA GLY A 81 4.30 -6.11 -21.88
C GLY A 81 3.85 -7.58 -21.98
N GLU A 82 4.69 -8.52 -21.57
CA GLU A 82 4.40 -9.96 -21.55
C GLU A 82 3.91 -10.43 -20.18
N LEU A 83 4.00 -9.57 -19.16
CA LEU A 83 3.51 -9.89 -17.82
C LEU A 83 1.98 -9.80 -17.79
N ALA A 84 1.33 -10.89 -17.41
CA ALA A 84 -0.12 -10.91 -17.23
C ALA A 84 -0.52 -9.98 -16.08
N LEU A 85 -1.28 -8.92 -16.40
CA LEU A 85 -1.83 -7.99 -15.42
C LEU A 85 -3.04 -8.58 -14.68
N LEU A 86 -3.88 -9.33 -15.39
CA LEU A 86 -5.10 -9.94 -14.87
C LEU A 86 -4.75 -11.22 -14.10
N ASP A 87 -5.35 -11.42 -12.93
CA ASP A 87 -5.33 -12.72 -12.28
C ASP A 87 -6.16 -13.75 -13.09
N ASP A 88 -5.97 -15.05 -12.81
CA ASP A 88 -6.68 -16.12 -13.53
C ASP A 88 -8.23 -16.00 -13.40
N HIS A 89 -8.72 -15.38 -12.33
CA HIS A 89 -10.13 -15.15 -12.04
C HIS A 89 -10.74 -14.04 -12.92
N GLU A 90 -9.99 -12.99 -13.23
CA GLU A 90 -10.44 -11.91 -14.11
C GLU A 90 -10.33 -12.26 -15.60
N GLN A 91 -9.38 -13.13 -15.98
CA GLN A 91 -9.31 -13.64 -17.36
C GLN A 91 -10.51 -14.51 -17.75
N GLN A 92 -11.21 -15.10 -16.78
CA GLN A 92 -12.42 -15.89 -17.02
C GLN A 92 -13.68 -15.05 -17.27
N ILE A 93 -13.71 -13.79 -16.82
CA ILE A 93 -14.89 -12.91 -16.96
C ILE A 93 -14.87 -12.15 -18.30
N VAL A 94 -13.71 -12.04 -18.95
CA VAL A 94 -13.52 -11.33 -20.24
C VAL A 94 -13.58 -12.28 -21.46
N ARG A 95 -14.13 -13.50 -21.30
CA ARG A 95 -14.34 -14.45 -22.42
C ARG A 95 -15.79 -14.53 -22.87
#